data_AF-A0A8E0VLM6-F1
#
_entry.id   AF-A0A8E0VLM6-F1
#
_cell.length_a   1.000
_cell.length_b   1.000
_cell.length_c   1.000
_cell.angle_alpha   90.00
_cell.angle_beta   90.00
_cell.angle_gamma   90.00
#
_symmetry.space_group_name_H-M   'P 1'
#
loop_
_entity.id
_entity.type
_entity.pdbx_description
1 polymer ?
#
loop_
_entity_poly.entity_id
_entity_poly.type
_entity_poly.pdbx_seq_one_letter_code
_entity_poly.pdbx_strand_id
1 'polypeptide(L)'
;MIVETFTDPYERVLSMAGISLHWHRPVLVRLKRLDSSNSSTNSQLSVFHRIHFPSTHFLLGPSFPAPRLIVTSSECSVDTYDRGLIALFAPWANYFYHTFVRRNSSALLDLDVPVPPTKGSDNGSLFVDLLLKPYCTYNISIHLSVFQWMAKVTGAVQKS
;
A
#
# COMPACT_ATOMS: atom_id res chain seq x y z
N MET A 1 1.72 -0.91 10.98
CA MET A 1 1.78 -1.41 9.60
C MET A 1 2.60 -2.67 9.65
N ILE A 2 2.05 -3.75 9.14
CA ILE A 2 2.77 -5.00 8.95
C ILE A 2 2.91 -5.16 7.44
N VAL A 3 4.14 -5.29 6.94
CA VAL A 3 4.41 -5.55 5.53
C VAL A 3 4.88 -6.98 5.41
N GLU A 4 4.10 -7.78 4.70
CA GLU A 4 4.41 -9.15 4.38
C GLU A 4 4.94 -9.19 2.94
N THR A 5 6.05 -9.88 2.72
CA THR A 5 6.67 -10.04 1.40
C THR A 5 6.67 -11.51 1.01
N PHE A 6 6.31 -11.76 -0.25
CA PHE A 6 6.15 -13.08 -0.83
C PHE A 6 6.95 -13.13 -2.14
N THR A 7 7.87 -14.09 -2.23
CA THR A 7 8.68 -14.35 -3.43
C THR A 7 7.93 -15.20 -4.46
N ASP A 8 7.07 -16.11 -3.98
CA ASP A 8 6.16 -16.95 -4.76
C ASP A 8 4.79 -16.95 -4.04
N PRO A 9 3.64 -16.90 -4.74
CA PRO A 9 2.31 -17.08 -4.13
C PRO A 9 2.14 -18.35 -3.28
N TYR A 10 3.02 -19.36 -3.44
CA TYR A 10 3.04 -20.59 -2.65
C TYR A 10 4.15 -20.63 -1.57
N GLU A 11 5.02 -19.62 -1.45
CA GLU A 11 6.17 -19.62 -0.52
C GLU A 11 6.03 -18.78 0.75
N ARG A 12 7.00 -18.98 1.66
CA ARG A 12 7.08 -18.46 3.03
C ARG A 12 7.06 -16.92 3.10
N VAL A 13 6.26 -16.43 4.03
CA VAL A 13 6.12 -15.01 4.39
C VAL A 13 7.39 -14.49 5.05
N LEU A 14 7.98 -13.43 4.48
CA LEU A 14 8.93 -12.58 5.21
C LEU A 14 8.16 -11.38 5.77
N SER A 15 7.89 -11.42 7.08
CA SER A 15 7.24 -10.32 7.79
C SER A 15 8.27 -9.26 8.18
N MET A 16 8.11 -8.05 7.64
CA MET A 16 8.83 -6.87 8.08
C MET A 16 8.05 -6.20 9.21
N ALA A 17 8.01 -6.83 10.38
CA ALA A 17 7.51 -6.24 11.61
C ALA A 17 8.67 -5.52 12.32
N GLY A 18 8.89 -4.24 12.01
CA GLY A 18 10.05 -3.53 12.56
C GLY A 18 9.98 -2.01 12.61
N ILE A 19 8.89 -1.38 12.19
CA ILE A 19 8.79 0.08 12.20
C ILE A 19 7.81 0.47 13.31
N SER A 20 8.35 0.89 14.46
CA SER A 20 7.58 1.59 15.50
C SER A 20 6.98 2.85 14.87
N LEU A 21 5.70 2.76 14.51
CA LEU A 21 5.01 3.78 13.75
C LEU A 21 4.58 4.92 14.66
N HIS A 22 5.32 6.01 14.58
CA HIS A 22 4.80 7.31 14.97
C HIS A 22 3.97 7.82 13.80
N TRP A 23 2.66 7.61 13.86
CA TRP A 23 1.69 7.93 12.79
C TRP A 23 1.74 9.38 12.28
N HIS A 24 2.29 10.29 13.09
CA HIS A 24 2.53 11.68 12.71
C HIS A 24 3.69 11.88 11.74
N ARG A 25 4.47 10.83 11.44
CA ARG A 25 5.61 10.90 10.54
C ARG A 25 5.41 9.97 9.35
N PRO A 26 5.79 10.42 8.14
CA PRO A 26 5.72 9.56 6.98
C PRO A 26 6.66 8.38 7.14
N VAL A 27 6.16 7.17 6.85
CA VAL A 27 6.98 5.97 6.81
C VAL A 27 7.35 5.69 5.37
N LEU A 28 8.64 5.44 5.13
CA LEU A 28 9.20 5.11 3.83
C LEU A 28 9.82 3.71 3.89
N VAL A 29 9.37 2.83 3.00
CA VAL A 29 9.96 1.52 2.74
C VAL A 29 10.54 1.55 1.33
N ARG A 30 11.83 1.22 1.21
CA ARG A 30 12.52 1.14 -0.08
C ARG A 30 12.75 -0.32 -0.44
N LEU A 31 12.13 -0.75 -1.53
CA LEU A 31 12.34 -2.06 -2.14
C LEU A 31 13.30 -1.89 -3.30
N LYS A 32 14.48 -2.50 -3.20
CA LYS A 32 15.48 -2.46 -4.26
C LYS A 32 15.17 -3.50 -5.33
N ARG A 33 15.47 -3.14 -6.58
CA ARG A 33 15.51 -4.07 -7.70
C ARG A 33 16.43 -5.26 -7.37
N LEU A 34 16.07 -6.45 -7.85
CA LEU A 34 16.97 -7.61 -7.83
C LEU A 34 17.94 -7.51 -9.02
N ASP A 35 19.22 -7.28 -8.74
CA ASP A 35 20.26 -7.29 -9.78
C ASP A 35 20.68 -8.74 -10.06
N SER A 36 20.15 -9.31 -11.14
CA SER A 36 20.52 -10.65 -11.59
C SER A 36 21.94 -10.62 -12.20
N SER A 37 22.97 -10.84 -11.39
CA SER A 37 24.29 -11.19 -11.92
C SER A 37 24.74 -12.62 -11.60
N ASN A 38 24.02 -13.37 -10.76
CA ASN A 38 24.34 -14.79 -10.49
C ASN A 38 23.08 -15.55 -10.01
N SER A 39 22.31 -16.12 -10.93
CA SER A 39 21.58 -17.38 -10.72
C SER A 39 20.90 -17.78 -12.02
N SER A 40 21.48 -18.78 -12.67
CA SER A 40 20.91 -19.50 -13.80
C SER A 40 19.81 -20.45 -13.30
N THR A 41 18.60 -19.94 -13.15
CA THR A 41 17.33 -20.65 -13.39
C THR A 41 16.17 -19.69 -13.18
N ASN A 42 15.34 -19.57 -14.20
CA ASN A 42 14.11 -18.78 -14.26
C ASN A 42 13.32 -18.75 -12.95
N SER A 43 13.19 -17.57 -12.37
CA SER A 43 11.88 -17.12 -11.92
C SER A 43 11.80 -15.60 -12.06
N GLN A 44 11.12 -15.14 -13.12
CA GLN A 44 10.71 -13.75 -13.32
C GLN A 44 9.59 -13.38 -12.33
N LEU A 45 9.75 -13.73 -11.05
CA LEU A 45 8.68 -13.62 -10.08
C LEU A 45 8.43 -12.15 -9.76
N SER A 46 7.19 -11.73 -9.99
CA SER A 46 6.68 -10.50 -9.43
C SER A 46 6.70 -10.65 -7.92
N VAL A 47 7.28 -9.68 -7.22
CA VAL A 47 7.28 -9.70 -5.76
C VAL A 47 5.91 -9.21 -5.31
N PHE A 48 5.22 -10.05 -4.55
CA PHE A 48 3.94 -9.70 -3.95
C PHE A 48 4.20 -9.20 -2.53
N HIS A 49 3.61 -8.06 -2.18
CA HIS A 49 3.66 -7.54 -0.82
C HIS A 49 2.25 -7.22 -0.33
N ARG A 50 1.97 -7.53 0.93
CA ARG A 50 0.72 -7.15 1.58
C ARG A 50 1.00 -6.21 2.73
N ILE A 51 0.28 -5.08 2.74
CA ILE A 51 0.37 -4.07 3.78
C ILE A 51 -0.93 -4.10 4.59
N HIS A 52 -0.83 -4.45 5.87
CA HIS A 52 -1.98 -4.44 6.79
C HIS A 52 -2.13 -3.11 7.53
N PHE A 53 -3.38 -2.66 7.57
CA PHE A 53 -3.88 -1.47 8.26
C PHE A 53 -4.87 -1.90 9.35
N PRO A 54 -4.38 -2.33 10.53
CA PRO A 54 -5.24 -2.79 11.61
C PRO A 54 -6.11 -1.65 12.16
N SER A 55 -7.39 -1.94 12.39
CA SER A 55 -8.38 -1.00 12.92
C SER A 55 -8.04 -0.45 14.32
N THR A 56 -7.18 -1.14 15.07
CA THR A 56 -6.64 -0.67 16.36
C THR A 56 -5.71 0.53 16.22
N HIS A 57 -5.14 0.76 15.04
CA HIS A 57 -4.15 1.81 14.81
C HIS A 57 -4.60 2.85 13.78
N PHE A 58 -5.61 2.52 12.97
CA PHE A 58 -6.13 3.40 11.93
C PHE A 58 -7.62 3.67 12.15
N LEU A 59 -7.98 4.94 12.22
CA LEU A 59 -9.36 5.39 12.12
C LEU A 59 -9.73 5.47 10.64
N LEU A 60 -10.60 4.55 10.21
CA LEU A 60 -11.08 4.48 8.84
C LEU A 60 -12.48 5.07 8.76
N GLY A 61 -12.73 5.87 7.73
CA GLY A 61 -14.03 6.47 7.47
C GLY A 61 -13.94 7.79 6.72
N PRO A 62 -15.05 8.22 6.07
CA PRO A 62 -15.08 9.42 5.23
C PRO A 62 -14.83 10.72 6.00
N SER A 63 -15.10 10.73 7.32
CA SER A 63 -14.91 11.90 8.21
C SER A 63 -13.53 11.95 8.87
N PHE A 64 -12.66 10.97 8.63
CA PHE A 64 -11.33 10.86 9.25
C PHE A 64 -10.22 11.19 8.26
N PRO A 65 -9.02 11.58 8.73
CA PRO A 65 -7.84 11.70 7.88
C PRO A 65 -7.50 10.33 7.29
N ALA A 66 -7.98 10.05 6.08
CA ALA A 66 -7.61 8.84 5.36
C ALA A 66 -6.08 8.87 5.09
N PRO A 67 -5.32 7.84 5.51
CA PRO A 67 -3.92 7.74 5.13
C PRO A 67 -3.81 7.63 3.60
N ARG A 68 -2.77 8.23 3.04
CA ARG A 68 -2.42 8.11 1.62
C ARG A 68 -1.22 7.21 1.46
N LEU A 69 -1.38 6.14 0.71
CA LEU A 69 -0.29 5.30 0.23
C LEU A 69 0.24 5.88 -1.09
N ILE A 70 1.55 6.02 -1.16
CA ILE A 70 2.28 6.48 -2.34
C ILE A 70 3.27 5.39 -2.71
N VAL A 71 3.21 4.90 -3.95
CA VAL A 71 4.19 3.94 -4.47
C VAL A 71 4.84 4.57 -5.69
N THR A 72 6.13 4.87 -5.57
CA THR A 72 6.91 5.48 -6.64
C THR A 72 7.86 4.46 -7.22
N SER A 73 7.81 4.26 -8.53
CA SER A 73 8.83 3.46 -9.23
C SER A 73 9.97 4.34 -9.72
N SER A 74 11.20 3.85 -9.61
CA SER A 74 12.42 4.50 -10.11
C SER A 74 13.40 3.45 -10.62
N GLU A 75 14.42 3.85 -11.37
CA GLU A 75 15.54 2.98 -11.76
C GLU A 75 15.08 1.69 -12.49
N CYS A 76 14.07 1.80 -13.36
CA CYS A 76 13.55 0.65 -14.12
C CYS A 76 14.44 0.32 -15.33
N SER A 77 14.88 -0.95 -15.45
CA SER A 77 15.76 -1.39 -16.54
C SER A 77 15.06 -1.88 -17.82
N VAL A 78 13.84 -2.38 -17.72
CA VAL A 78 13.05 -2.87 -18.86
C VAL A 78 12.10 -1.76 -19.32
N ASP A 79 11.66 -1.72 -20.58
CA ASP A 79 10.61 -0.79 -21.04
C ASP A 79 9.25 -1.49 -21.24
N THR A 80 8.44 -1.52 -20.18
CA THR A 80 7.04 -1.97 -20.19
C THR A 80 6.14 -0.86 -19.63
N TYR A 81 4.88 -0.82 -20.05
CA TYR A 81 3.92 0.22 -19.66
C TYR A 81 3.64 0.22 -18.14
N ASP A 82 3.23 -0.93 -17.59
CA ASP A 82 2.94 -1.08 -16.16
C ASP A 82 4.05 -1.79 -15.40
N ARG A 83 4.36 -1.30 -14.19
CA ARG A 83 5.43 -1.78 -13.30
C ARG A 83 4.93 -2.48 -12.07
N GLY A 84 3.70 -2.20 -11.68
CA GLY A 84 3.06 -2.96 -10.63
C GLY A 84 1.57 -2.68 -10.56
N LEU A 85 0.88 -3.51 -9.81
CA LEU A 85 -0.52 -3.36 -9.46
C LEU A 85 -0.61 -3.08 -7.96
N ILE A 86 -1.42 -2.11 -7.59
CA ILE A 86 -1.80 -1.80 -6.21
C ILE A 86 -3.27 -2.10 -6.10
N ALA A 87 -3.66 -2.94 -5.14
CA ALA A 87 -5.03 -3.33 -4.91
C ALA A 87 -5.40 -3.14 -3.44
N LEU A 88 -6.41 -2.31 -3.19
CA LEU A 88 -6.98 -2.01 -1.89
C LEU A 88 -8.19 -2.90 -1.64
N PHE A 89 -8.23 -3.53 -0.46
CA PHE A 89 -9.33 -4.38 -0.04
C PHE A 89 -9.81 -3.98 1.36
N ALA A 90 -11.10 -3.67 1.46
CA ALA A 90 -11.80 -3.54 2.75
C ALA A 90 -12.90 -4.62 2.84
N PRO A 91 -12.60 -5.79 3.43
CA PRO A 91 -13.48 -6.96 3.40
C PRO A 91 -14.87 -6.70 3.99
N TRP A 92 -14.96 -5.89 5.05
CA TRP A 92 -16.23 -5.59 5.73
C TRP A 92 -17.24 -4.80 4.89
N ALA A 93 -16.78 -4.13 3.84
CA ALA A 93 -17.61 -3.30 2.97
C ALA A 93 -17.73 -3.87 1.56
N ASN A 94 -17.16 -5.04 1.28
CA ASN A 94 -16.96 -5.55 -0.08
C ASN A 94 -16.34 -4.50 -1.01
N TYR A 95 -15.45 -3.66 -0.46
CA TYR A 95 -14.86 -2.55 -1.19
C TYR A 95 -13.53 -2.99 -1.80
N PHE A 96 -13.42 -2.80 -3.11
CA PHE A 96 -12.24 -3.10 -3.90
C PHE A 96 -11.90 -1.92 -4.80
N TYR A 97 -10.64 -1.52 -4.78
CA TYR A 97 -10.11 -0.51 -5.68
C TYR A 97 -8.70 -0.91 -6.12
N HIS A 98 -8.34 -0.64 -7.37
CA HIS A 98 -6.99 -0.93 -7.85
C HIS A 98 -6.46 0.18 -8.75
N THR A 99 -5.14 0.28 -8.81
CA THR A 99 -4.42 1.20 -9.71
C THR A 99 -3.07 0.60 -10.11
N PHE A 100 -2.49 1.14 -11.17
CA PHE A 100 -1.21 0.68 -11.70
C PHE A 100 -0.08 1.66 -11.37
N VAL A 101 1.08 1.11 -11.02
CA VAL A 101 2.33 1.86 -10.92
C VAL A 101 2.93 1.94 -12.31
N ARG A 102 3.01 3.15 -12.88
CA ARG A 102 3.67 3.36 -14.17
C ARG A 102 5.16 3.65 -13.98
N ARG A 103 5.94 3.51 -15.04
CA ARG A 103 7.39 3.76 -15.06
C ARG A 103 7.72 5.18 -14.59
N ASN A 104 8.70 5.31 -13.69
CA ASN A 104 9.24 6.59 -13.20
C ASN A 104 8.13 7.55 -12.72
N SER A 105 7.10 6.99 -12.10
CA SER A 105 5.92 7.72 -11.66
C SER A 105 5.44 7.22 -10.31
N SER A 106 4.60 8.03 -9.66
CA SER A 106 3.97 7.70 -8.40
C SER A 106 2.52 7.30 -8.63
N ALA A 107 2.15 6.13 -8.14
CA ALA A 107 0.75 5.77 -7.93
C ALA A 107 0.33 6.24 -6.54
N LEU A 108 -0.85 6.85 -6.47
CA LEU A 108 -1.43 7.38 -5.24
C LEU A 108 -2.71 6.60 -4.94
N LEU A 109 -2.87 6.19 -3.69
CA LEU A 109 -4.04 5.49 -3.19
C LEU A 109 -4.46 6.13 -1.86
N ASP A 110 -5.60 6.79 -1.87
CA ASP A 110 -6.25 7.28 -0.65
C ASP A 110 -7.00 6.12 0.00
N LEU A 111 -6.70 5.82 1.26
CA LEU A 111 -7.34 4.76 2.03
C LEU A 111 -8.68 5.26 2.62
N ASP A 112 -9.50 5.84 1.75
CA ASP A 112 -10.83 6.34 2.10
C ASP A 112 -11.85 5.22 1.91
N VAL A 113 -12.09 4.48 2.98
CA VAL A 113 -12.98 3.32 2.98
C VAL A 113 -14.11 3.51 4.00
N PRO A 114 -15.28 2.87 3.79
CA PRO A 114 -16.37 2.92 4.76
C PRO A 114 -15.94 2.48 6.16
N VAL A 115 -16.55 3.07 7.19
CA VAL A 115 -16.28 2.72 8.59
C VAL A 115 -16.65 1.25 8.82
N PRO A 116 -15.78 0.43 9.43
CA PRO A 116 -16.13 -0.95 9.76
C PRO A 116 -17.30 -1.00 10.77
N PRO A 117 -18.26 -1.93 10.58
CA PRO A 117 -19.52 -1.95 11.33
C PRO A 117 -19.36 -2.25 12.84
N THR A 118 -18.26 -2.88 13.27
CA THR A 118 -17.97 -3.13 14.69
C THR A 118 -16.47 -3.10 15.00
N LYS A 119 -16.09 -2.50 16.14
CA LYS A 119 -14.70 -2.40 16.63
C LYS A 119 -14.09 -3.72 17.16
N GLY A 120 -14.68 -4.89 16.87
CA GLY A 120 -14.33 -6.14 17.57
C GLY A 120 -14.36 -7.42 16.75
N SER A 121 -14.43 -7.33 15.42
CA SER A 121 -14.30 -8.50 14.55
C SER A 121 -12.90 -8.47 13.93
N ASP A 122 -12.01 -9.36 14.36
CA ASP A 122 -10.68 -9.58 13.79
C ASP A 122 -10.71 -9.99 12.30
N ASN A 123 -11.89 -10.24 11.74
CA ASN A 123 -12.06 -10.85 10.42
C ASN A 123 -11.97 -9.86 9.25
N GLY A 124 -11.61 -8.60 9.47
CA GLY A 124 -11.46 -7.64 8.37
C GLY A 124 -10.49 -6.53 8.72
N SER A 125 -9.18 -6.77 8.63
CA SER A 125 -8.22 -5.68 8.52
C SER A 125 -8.25 -5.10 7.11
N LEU A 126 -8.09 -3.78 6.98
CA LEU A 126 -7.86 -3.18 5.68
C LEU A 126 -6.49 -3.65 5.23
N PHE A 127 -6.36 -4.06 3.97
CA PHE A 127 -5.06 -4.39 3.42
C PHE A 127 -4.89 -3.87 2.01
N VAL A 128 -3.63 -3.63 1.66
CA VAL A 128 -3.21 -3.27 0.31
C VAL A 128 -2.24 -4.32 -0.19
N ASP A 129 -2.57 -4.89 -1.33
CA ASP A 129 -1.73 -5.80 -2.08
C ASP A 129 -0.93 -5.04 -3.14
N LEU A 130 0.36 -5.28 -3.17
CA LEU A 130 1.32 -4.70 -4.09
C LEU A 130 1.95 -5.83 -4.90
N LEU A 131 1.57 -5.95 -6.16
CA LEU A 131 2.21 -6.87 -7.10
C LEU A 131 3.21 -6.06 -7.93
N LEU A 132 4.48 -6.07 -7.52
CA LEU A 132 5.53 -5.22 -8.08
C LEU A 132 6.48 -6.03 -8.94
N LYS A 133 6.72 -5.58 -10.19
CA LYS A 133 7.68 -6.25 -11.07
C LYS A 133 9.10 -6.06 -10.52
N PRO A 134 9.96 -7.09 -10.56
CA PRO A 134 11.28 -7.08 -9.91
C PRO A 134 12.30 -6.17 -10.61
N TYR A 135 11.90 -5.45 -11.66
CA TYR A 135 12.81 -4.72 -12.55
C TYR A 135 13.03 -3.25 -12.20
N CYS A 136 12.37 -2.74 -11.16
CA CYS A 136 12.46 -1.36 -10.71
C CYS A 136 12.77 -1.31 -9.21
N THR A 137 13.31 -0.18 -8.77
CA THR A 137 13.33 0.19 -7.35
C THR A 137 12.00 0.86 -7.01
N TYR A 138 11.39 0.48 -5.88
CA TYR A 138 10.15 1.09 -5.40
C TYR A 138 10.35 1.79 -4.08
N ASN A 139 9.83 3.01 -4.00
CA ASN A 139 9.70 3.77 -2.77
C ASN A 139 8.23 3.77 -2.38
N ILE A 140 7.90 3.07 -1.30
CA ILE A 140 6.55 2.99 -0.76
C ILE A 140 6.51 3.90 0.45
N SER A 141 5.62 4.89 0.45
CA SER A 141 5.42 5.74 1.62
C SER A 141 3.96 5.89 2.01
N ILE A 142 3.72 6.03 3.30
CA ILE A 142 2.39 6.28 3.86
C ILE A 142 2.43 7.61 4.58
N HIS A 143 1.50 8.49 4.22
CA HIS A 143 1.38 9.83 4.77
C HIS A 143 -0.02 10.04 5.32
N LEU A 144 -0.11 10.63 6.52
CA LEU A 144 -1.34 11.27 6.98
C LEU A 144 -1.23 12.76 6.67
N SER A 145 -2.12 13.27 5.81
CA SER A 145 -2.17 14.69 5.51
C SER A 145 -3.27 15.35 6.35
N VAL A 146 -2.86 16.07 7.40
CA VAL A 146 -3.78 16.88 8.24
C VAL A 146 -4.52 17.92 7.39
N PHE A 147 -3.86 18.49 6.38
CA PHE A 147 -4.48 19.45 5.47
C PHE A 147 -5.57 18.83 4.60
N GLN A 148 -5.37 17.59 4.11
CA GLN A 148 -6.43 16.89 3.37
C GLN A 148 -7.62 16.54 4.23
N TRP A 149 -7.37 16.19 5.50
CA TRP A 149 -8.45 15.99 6.45
C TRP A 149 -9.25 17.25 6.70
N MET A 150 -8.57 18.37 6.99
CA MET A 150 -9.24 19.66 7.18
C MET A 150 -10.08 20.04 5.95
N ALA A 151 -9.55 19.84 4.74
CA ALA A 151 -10.28 20.10 3.49
C ALA A 151 -11.52 19.20 3.30
N LYS A 152 -11.46 17.93 3.69
CA LYS A 152 -12.62 17.02 3.68
C LYS A 152 -13.69 17.47 4.67
N VAL A 153 -13.30 17.84 5.89
CA VAL A 153 -14.24 18.30 6.93
C VAL A 153 -14.91 19.61 6.51
N THR A 154 -14.16 20.59 6.00
CA THR A 154 -14.72 21.89 5.59
C THR A 154 -15.60 21.77 4.34
N GLY A 155 -15.22 20.92 3.38
CA GLY A 155 -16.03 20.65 2.19
C GLY A 155 -17.33 19.89 2.49
N ALA A 156 -17.35 19.04 3.52
CA ALA A 156 -18.57 18.38 4.00
C ALA A 156 -19.54 19.36 4.68
N VAL A 157 -19.02 20.36 5.42
CA VAL A 157 -19.82 21.41 6.06
C VAL A 157 -20.48 22.35 5.04
N GLN A 158 -19.90 22.53 3.85
CA GLN A 158 -20.50 23.33 2.78
C GLN A 158 -21.67 22.64 2.05
N LYS A 159 -21.87 21.33 2.24
CA LYS A 159 -22.92 20.55 1.57
C LYS A 159 -24.05 20.11 2.51
N SER A 160 -24.05 20.55 3.78
CA SER A 160 -25.13 20.28 4.75
C SER A 160 -26.12 21.43 4.83
#